data_AF-A0A377WBC5-F1
#
_entry.id   AF-A0A377WBC5-F1
#
_cell.length_a   1.000
_cell.length_b   1.000
_cell.length_c   1.000
_cell.angle_alpha   90.00
_cell.angle_beta   90.00
_cell.angle_gamma   90.00
#
_symmetry.space_group_name_H-M   'P 1'
#
loop_
_entity.id
_entity.type
_entity.pdbx_description
1 polymer ?
#
loop_
_entity_poly.entity_id
_entity_poly.type
_entity_poly.pdbx_seq_one_letter_code
_entity_poly.pdbx_strand_id
1 'polypeptide(L)'
;MDYPQILSPIINFLHCPTPQAWIDEARKPENLPLLLTDHMVCELKAAQNAMLLVRRYVADKADADELLACLKPYEDFTYRRGPEPDLSPCINGSTKAPCRRPTTRGAASCWTA
;
A
#
# COMPACT_ATOMS: atom_id res chain seq x y z
N MET A 1 -2.52 22.47 -16.86
CA MET A 1 -3.00 21.10 -16.57
C MET A 1 -4.49 21.18 -16.36
N ASP A 2 -5.27 20.43 -17.12
CA ASP A 2 -6.72 20.36 -16.97
C ASP A 2 -7.07 19.26 -15.95
N TYR A 3 -7.02 19.61 -14.66
CA TYR A 3 -7.29 18.69 -13.55
C TYR A 3 -8.63 17.93 -13.66
N PRO A 4 -9.74 18.56 -14.09
CA PRO A 4 -11.00 17.86 -14.36
C PRO A 4 -10.89 16.66 -15.32
N GLN A 5 -10.08 16.74 -16.38
CA GLN A 5 -9.95 15.64 -17.33
C GLN A 5 -9.27 14.41 -16.71
N ILE A 6 -8.24 14.64 -15.90
CA ILE A 6 -7.56 13.58 -15.12
C ILE A 6 -8.51 13.00 -14.06
N LEU A 7 -9.37 13.87 -13.51
CA LEU A 7 -10.49 13.60 -12.59
C LEU A 7 -11.52 12.57 -13.09
N SER A 8 -11.85 12.68 -14.38
CA SER A 8 -13.06 12.08 -14.95
C SER A 8 -13.20 10.57 -14.73
N PRO A 9 -12.17 9.73 -14.90
CA PRO A 9 -12.28 8.29 -14.65
C PRO A 9 -12.66 7.95 -13.21
N ILE A 10 -12.14 8.71 -12.24
CA ILE A 10 -12.42 8.50 -10.81
C ILE A 10 -13.87 8.86 -10.50
N ILE A 11 -14.32 10.02 -11.00
CA ILE A 11 -15.69 10.51 -10.78
C ILE A 11 -16.72 9.58 -11.43
N ASN A 12 -16.40 9.00 -12.59
CA ASN A 12 -17.28 8.04 -13.27
C ASN A 12 -17.30 6.66 -12.61
N PHE A 13 -16.20 6.26 -11.95
CA PHE A 13 -16.10 4.99 -11.25
C PHE A 13 -16.83 5.02 -9.89
N LEU A 14 -16.76 6.13 -9.17
CA LEU A 14 -17.39 6.29 -7.86
C LEU A 14 -18.86 6.72 -8.00
N HIS A 15 -19.74 6.18 -7.14
CA HIS A 15 -21.18 6.43 -7.25
C HIS A 15 -21.62 7.82 -6.75
N CYS A 16 -20.82 8.48 -5.91
CA CYS A 16 -21.13 9.80 -5.38
C CYS A 16 -19.85 10.55 -4.98
N PRO A 17 -19.89 11.90 -4.96
CA PRO A 17 -18.82 12.68 -4.37
C PRO A 17 -18.81 12.53 -2.85
N THR A 18 -17.66 12.82 -2.22
CA THR A 18 -17.57 12.94 -0.75
C THR A 18 -18.53 14.03 -0.26
N PRO A 19 -19.48 13.71 0.65
CA PRO A 19 -20.44 14.69 1.14
C PRO A 19 -19.75 15.89 1.82
N GLN A 20 -20.25 17.10 1.59
CA GLN A 20 -19.68 18.32 2.19
C GLN A 20 -19.65 18.27 3.72
N ALA A 21 -20.68 17.70 4.35
CA ALA A 21 -20.72 17.53 5.80
C ALA A 21 -19.54 16.71 6.34
N TRP A 22 -19.04 15.72 5.58
CA TRP A 22 -17.84 14.97 5.97
C TRP A 22 -16.59 15.85 5.91
N ILE A 23 -16.47 16.69 4.87
CA ILE A 23 -15.34 17.62 4.70
C ILE A 23 -15.34 18.65 5.84
N ASP A 24 -16.52 19.20 6.17
CA ASP A 24 -16.67 20.20 7.23
C ASP A 24 -16.28 19.63 8.60
N GLU A 25 -16.65 18.38 8.90
CA GLU A 25 -16.20 17.68 10.10
C GLU A 25 -14.70 17.36 10.08
N ALA A 26 -14.19 16.80 8.98
CA ALA A 26 -12.79 16.39 8.87
C ALA A 26 -11.80 17.56 8.99
N ARG A 27 -12.21 18.78 8.59
CA ARG A 27 -11.38 19.99 8.65
C ARG A 27 -11.29 20.60 10.05
N LYS A 28 -12.12 20.18 11.00
CA LYS A 28 -12.06 20.70 12.37
C LYS A 28 -10.71 20.35 13.02
N PRO A 29 -9.99 21.31 13.63
CA PRO A 29 -8.68 21.05 14.22
C PRO A 29 -8.67 19.92 15.25
N GLU A 30 -9.75 19.78 16.02
CA GLU A 30 -9.94 18.71 17.01
C GLU A 30 -9.99 17.30 16.39
N ASN A 31 -10.41 17.18 15.12
CA ASN A 31 -10.50 15.91 14.40
C ASN A 31 -9.21 15.56 13.65
N LEU A 32 -8.31 16.52 13.45
CA LEU A 32 -7.09 16.31 12.66
C LEU A 32 -6.21 15.17 13.21
N PRO A 33 -5.92 15.07 14.53
CA PRO A 33 -5.12 13.97 15.06
C PRO A 33 -5.75 12.59 14.83
N LEU A 34 -7.08 12.51 14.96
CA LEU A 34 -7.84 11.29 14.71
C LEU A 34 -7.76 10.89 13.23
N LEU A 35 -7.98 11.84 12.32
CA LEU A 35 -7.94 11.59 10.88
C LEU A 35 -6.56 11.13 10.42
N LEU A 36 -5.49 11.74 10.93
CA LEU A 36 -4.12 11.33 10.60
C LEU A 36 -3.79 9.93 11.14
N THR A 37 -4.28 9.59 12.33
CA THR A 37 -4.11 8.26 12.90
C THR A 37 -4.86 7.21 12.06
N ASP A 38 -6.12 7.48 11.70
CA ASP A 38 -6.90 6.57 10.86
C ASP A 38 -6.29 6.42 9.45
N HIS A 39 -5.81 7.51 8.86
CA HIS A 39 -5.14 7.49 7.57
C HIS A 39 -3.89 6.60 7.59
N MET A 40 -3.02 6.78 8.60
CA MET A 40 -1.84 5.93 8.79
C MET A 40 -2.21 4.44 8.90
N VAL A 41 -3.27 4.11 9.65
CA VAL A 41 -3.76 2.73 9.77
C VAL A 41 -4.34 2.22 8.45
N CYS A 42 -5.01 3.05 7.66
CA CYS A 42 -5.52 2.69 6.35
C CYS A 42 -4.39 2.34 5.37
N GLU A 43 -3.30 3.10 5.36
CA GLU A 43 -2.12 2.79 4.54
C GLU A 43 -1.47 1.46 4.95
N LEU A 44 -1.34 1.20 6.26
CA LEU A 44 -0.81 -0.08 6.75
C LEU A 44 -1.70 -1.27 6.30
N LYS A 45 -3.02 -1.15 6.45
CA LYS A 45 -3.97 -2.19 6.01
C LYS A 45 -3.92 -2.41 4.50
N ALA A 46 -3.74 -1.35 3.71
CA ALA A 46 -3.60 -1.47 2.26
C ALA A 46 -2.33 -2.26 1.90
N ALA A 47 -1.20 -1.96 2.54
CA ALA A 47 0.05 -2.70 2.36
C ALA A 47 -0.08 -4.17 2.77
N GLN A 48 -0.69 -4.44 3.93
CA GLN A 48 -0.95 -5.81 4.40
C GLN A 48 -1.85 -6.59 3.43
N ASN A 49 -2.89 -5.96 2.87
CA ASN A 49 -3.75 -6.60 1.88
C ASN A 49 -2.99 -6.93 0.59
N ALA A 50 -2.15 -6.00 0.10
CA ALA A 50 -1.28 -6.25 -1.04
C ALA A 50 -0.34 -7.44 -0.79
N MET A 51 0.30 -7.50 0.39
CA MET A 51 1.18 -8.62 0.76
C MET A 51 0.44 -9.94 0.87
N LEU A 52 -0.79 -9.94 1.39
CA LEU A 52 -1.64 -11.13 1.43
C LEU A 52 -1.93 -11.67 0.01
N LEU A 53 -2.23 -10.78 -0.94
CA LEU A 53 -2.46 -11.15 -2.33
C LEU A 53 -1.19 -11.70 -3.00
N VAL A 54 -0.04 -11.05 -2.79
CA VAL A 54 1.26 -11.51 -3.30
C VAL A 54 1.61 -12.89 -2.75
N ARG A 55 1.48 -13.10 -1.44
CA ARG A 55 1.68 -14.41 -0.78
C ARG A 55 0.74 -15.48 -1.32
N ARG A 56 -0.50 -15.12 -1.65
CA ARG A 56 -1.51 -16.09 -2.09
C ARG A 56 -1.30 -16.54 -3.54
N TYR A 57 -0.79 -15.67 -4.40
CA TYR A 57 -0.83 -15.90 -5.86
C TYR A 57 0.53 -15.83 -6.55
N VAL A 58 1.58 -15.29 -5.92
CA VAL A 58 2.86 -14.98 -6.58
C VAL A 58 4.07 -15.61 -5.88
N ALA A 59 4.17 -15.45 -4.56
CA ALA A 59 5.40 -15.76 -3.82
C ALA A 59 5.44 -17.19 -3.27
N ASP A 60 6.62 -17.80 -3.29
CA ASP A 60 6.93 -19.00 -2.50
C ASP A 60 6.99 -18.64 -1.01
N LYS A 61 6.83 -19.62 -0.12
CA LYS A 61 6.70 -19.40 1.33
C LYS A 61 7.84 -18.55 1.92
N ALA A 62 9.08 -18.76 1.47
CA ALA A 62 10.24 -18.04 1.98
C ALA A 62 10.22 -16.55 1.60
N ASP A 63 9.89 -16.23 0.35
CA ASP A 63 9.81 -14.86 -0.15
C ASP A 63 8.64 -14.10 0.50
N ALA A 64 7.54 -14.80 0.78
CA ALA A 64 6.38 -14.22 1.45
C ALA A 64 6.67 -13.82 2.91
N ASP A 65 7.45 -14.59 3.64
CA ASP A 65 7.81 -14.29 5.02
C ASP A 65 8.75 -13.07 5.11
N GLU A 66 9.63 -12.90 4.12
CA GLU A 66 10.48 -11.73 3.99
C GLU A 66 9.69 -10.45 3.70
N LEU A 67 8.72 -10.52 2.79
CA LEU A 67 7.81 -9.41 2.52
C LEU A 67 7.01 -8.99 3.77
N LEU A 68 6.57 -9.95 4.58
CA LEU A 68 5.89 -9.67 5.84
C LEU A 68 6.83 -9.06 6.89
N ALA A 69 8.11 -9.44 6.89
CA ALA A 69 9.10 -8.87 7.81
C ALA A 69 9.29 -7.36 7.57
N CYS A 70 9.15 -6.88 6.33
CA CYS A 70 9.20 -5.46 6.00
C CYS A 70 8.05 -4.66 6.66
N LEU A 71 6.86 -5.24 6.82
CA LEU A 71 5.73 -4.53 7.45
C LEU A 71 5.78 -4.53 8.98
N LYS A 72 6.55 -5.43 9.58
CA LYS A 72 6.60 -5.63 11.03
C LYS A 72 6.90 -4.36 11.84
N PRO A 73 7.87 -3.50 11.46
CA PRO A 73 8.14 -2.26 12.20
C PRO A 73 6.93 -1.31 12.22
N TYR A 74 6.17 -1.24 11.11
CA TYR A 74 4.97 -0.42 11.02
C TYR A 74 3.83 -0.97 11.89
N GLU A 75 3.68 -2.29 11.95
CA GLU A 75 2.72 -2.93 12.86
C GLU A 75 3.08 -2.70 14.33
N ASP A 76 4.37 -2.83 14.67
CA ASP A 76 4.86 -2.62 16.03
C ASP A 76 4.61 -1.17 16.47
N PHE A 77 4.92 -0.20 15.61
CA PHE A 77 4.63 1.21 15.86
C PHE A 77 3.12 1.46 16.04
N THR A 78 2.30 0.97 15.11
CA THR A 78 0.87 1.26 15.05
C THR A 78 0.08 0.58 16.17
N TYR A 79 0.36 -0.69 16.47
CA TYR A 79 -0.45 -1.52 17.37
C TYR A 79 0.21 -1.81 18.72
N ARG A 80 1.54 -1.78 18.79
CA ARG A 80 2.31 -2.22 19.96
C ARG A 80 3.07 -1.08 20.65
N ARG A 81 2.84 0.17 20.21
CA ARG A 81 3.54 1.38 20.70
C ARG A 81 5.06 1.22 20.63
N GLY A 82 5.52 0.57 19.56
CA GLY A 82 6.94 0.44 19.24
C GLY A 82 7.58 1.78 18.86
N PRO A 83 8.91 1.79 18.66
CA PRO A 83 9.60 2.98 18.15
C PRO A 83 9.15 3.31 16.73
N GLU A 84 9.40 4.55 16.31
CA GLU A 84 9.14 4.99 14.94
C GLU A 84 9.86 4.09 13.92
N PRO A 85 9.17 3.60 12.88
CA PRO A 85 9.75 2.66 11.94
C PRO A 85 10.75 3.38 11.01
N ASP A 86 11.92 2.78 10.82
CA ASP A 86 12.82 3.17 9.73
C ASP A 86 12.20 2.73 8.40
N LEU A 87 11.95 3.68 7.49
CA LEU A 87 11.30 3.45 6.20
C LEU A 87 12.26 2.87 5.15
N SER A 88 13.57 2.96 5.38
CA SER A 88 14.64 2.57 4.47
C SER A 88 14.72 1.06 4.10
N PRO A 89 14.47 0.11 5.03
CA PRO A 89 14.71 -1.31 4.79
C PRO A 89 13.76 -1.94 3.76
N CYS A 90 12.56 -1.38 3.60
CA CYS A 90 11.56 -1.88 2.65
C CYS A 90 11.81 -1.45 1.20
N ILE A 91 12.52 -0.34 0.99
CA ILE A 91 12.71 0.30 -0.32
C ILE A 91 14.00 -0.19 -0.98
N ASN A 92 15.04 -0.41 -0.18
CA ASN A 92 16.33 -0.89 -0.64
C ASN A 92 16.32 -2.43 -0.67
N GLY A 93 15.59 -3.01 -1.63
CA GLY A 93 15.56 -4.44 -1.89
C GLY A 93 16.97 -5.04 -2.02
N SER A 94 17.53 -5.45 -0.89
CA SER A 94 18.80 -6.16 -0.78
C SER A 94 18.56 -7.54 -0.21
N THR A 95 17.57 -8.21 -0.75
CA THR A 95 17.52 -9.66 -0.71
C THR A 95 17.01 -10.14 -2.05
N LYS A 96 17.78 -11.09 -2.55
CA LYS A 96 17.61 -11.73 -3.84
C LYS A 96 16.26 -12.45 -3.82
N ALA A 97 15.17 -11.79 -4.16
CA ALA A 97 14.04 -12.48 -4.73
C ALA A 97 14.43 -12.76 -6.18
N PRO A 98 14.87 -13.97 -6.57
CA PRO A 98 14.85 -14.29 -7.97
C PRO A 98 13.37 -14.28 -8.31
N CYS A 99 12.92 -13.27 -9.04
CA CYS A 99 11.74 -13.40 -9.87
C CYS A 99 12.07 -14.56 -10.84
N ARG A 100 11.91 -15.81 -10.39
CA ARG A 100 12.16 -16.99 -11.20
C ARG A 100 11.03 -16.97 -12.22
N ARG A 101 11.40 -16.65 -13.46
CA ARG A 101 10.51 -16.76 -14.61
C ARG A 101 9.75 -18.09 -14.52
N PRO A 102 8.47 -18.13 -14.89
CA PRO A 102 7.80 -19.39 -15.13
C PRO A 102 8.65 -20.21 -16.10
N THR A 103 9.09 -21.39 -15.67
CA THR A 103 9.92 -22.31 -16.45
C THR A 103 9.15 -23.01 -17.58
N THR A 104 8.11 -22.38 -18.11
CA THR A 104 7.35 -22.88 -19.26
C THR A 104 7.61 -22.01 -20.48
N ARG A 105 8.28 -22.64 -21.45
CA ARG A 105 8.58 -22.14 -22.79
C ARG A 105 7.34 -21.56 -23.46
N GLY A 106 7.34 -20.26 -23.73
CA GLY A 106 6.37 -19.60 -24.59
C GLY A 106 6.64 -18.11 -24.63
N ALA A 107 7.08 -17.61 -25.78
CA ALA A 107 7.55 -16.25 -26.01
C ALA A 107 6.51 -15.17 -25.67
N ALA A 108 6.95 -14.05 -25.08
CA ALA A 108 7.06 -12.77 -25.80
C ALA A 108 7.42 -11.60 -24.83
N SER A 109 8.50 -10.90 -25.19
CA SER A 109 8.81 -9.48 -24.90
C SER A 109 8.45 -8.93 -23.51
N CYS A 110 9.47 -8.97 -22.64
CA CYS A 110 9.60 -8.13 -21.46
C CYS A 110 9.62 -6.65 -21.89
N TRP A 111 8.64 -5.87 -21.44
CA TRP A 111 8.66 -4.41 -21.57
C TRP A 111 9.81 -3.88 -20.69
N THR A 112 10.82 -3.31 -21.34
CA THR A 112 11.77 -2.40 -20.70
C THR A 112 11.19 -0.99 -20.76
N ALA A 113 10.90 -0.43 -19.58
CA ALA A 113 11.01 0.99 -19.26
C ALA A 113 11.32 1.08 -17.77
#